data_AF-A0A9W6Q9W2-F1
#
_entry.id   AF-A0A9W6Q9W2-F1
#
_cell.length_a   1.000
_cell.length_b   1.000
_cell.length_c   1.000
_cell.angle_alpha   90.00
_cell.angle_beta   90.00
_cell.angle_gamma   90.00
#
_symmetry.space_group_name_H-M   'P 1'
#
loop_
_entity.id
_entity.type
_entity.pdbx_description
1 polymer ?
#
loop_
_entity_poly.entity_id
_entity_poly.type
_entity_poly.pdbx_seq_one_letter_code
_entity_poly.pdbx_strand_id
1 'polypeptide(L)'
;MGTGVYFFRDGRYVRYDRGDDAAGDAREVAGNWPGLAEAGFDRPDAAVNFEAGKAFFFRGSDYVRYDIAADRADPGYPLSIGDQWPGLREAGFDAGLDAVANWGNGKAYFFKGAQYLRYDIAADRADPGYPLSIGDQWPGLREAGFDAGLDAVVNWGNGKAYFFKGAQYLRYDIAADRADPGYPLSIGDQWPGLAPAGFGTSVRAALDLFDGRDLWLPNAERMPATKNGPKYLPLPWRGVLHTTEGSTIAGALQTFRDTNFWPTLTIEPNTLRVVQHYSLNAGARALSDHATAENAARCVQIEIVGFAAQTPTWAPEQLAFIRDVIREIEALVPIPRTSGRTFLDAAGVSSQPGNRMSVDEWRRFSGWCGHQHVPGETHWDPGALDIDTVLG
;
A
#
# COMPACT_ATOMS: atom_id res chain seq x y z
N MET A 1 -11.57 0.87 14.04
CA MET A 1 -10.28 1.06 13.34
C MET A 1 -10.54 1.43 11.88
N GLY A 2 -9.54 1.74 11.07
CA GLY A 2 -9.68 2.03 9.64
C GLY A 2 -8.32 1.86 8.96
N THR A 3 -8.29 1.69 7.65
CA THR A 3 -7.02 1.52 6.92
C THR A 3 -6.13 2.76 7.06
N GLY A 4 -4.81 2.60 7.18
CA GLY A 4 -3.86 3.71 7.32
C GLY A 4 -2.64 3.33 8.15
N VAL A 5 -1.74 4.31 8.36
CA VAL A 5 -0.55 4.09 9.20
C VAL A 5 -0.84 4.57 10.61
N TYR A 6 -0.63 3.71 11.59
CA TYR A 6 -0.81 4.02 13.00
C TYR A 6 0.57 4.18 13.64
N PHE A 7 0.87 5.38 14.15
CA PHE A 7 2.06 5.62 14.95
C PHE A 7 1.71 5.56 16.43
N PHE A 8 2.47 4.79 17.21
CA PHE A 8 2.28 4.59 18.64
C PHE A 8 3.41 5.25 19.43
N ARG A 9 3.07 5.82 20.58
CA ARG A 9 4.03 6.41 21.52
C ARG A 9 3.36 6.65 22.88
N ASP A 10 4.04 6.30 23.96
CA ASP A 10 3.66 6.67 25.34
C ASP A 10 2.21 6.33 25.73
N GLY A 11 1.66 5.22 25.22
CA GLY A 11 0.27 4.80 25.50
C GLY A 11 -0.78 5.45 24.61
N ARG A 12 -0.35 6.30 23.68
CA ARG A 12 -1.18 6.98 22.68
C ARG A 12 -0.84 6.49 21.28
N TYR A 13 -1.75 6.75 20.35
CA TYR A 13 -1.52 6.57 18.94
C TYR A 13 -2.11 7.71 18.13
N VAL A 14 -1.61 7.87 16.90
CA VAL A 14 -2.22 8.71 15.88
C VAL A 14 -2.36 7.91 14.58
N ARG A 15 -3.50 8.07 13.90
CA ARG A 15 -3.70 7.52 12.55
C ARG A 15 -3.30 8.59 11.53
N TYR A 16 -2.35 8.25 10.68
CA TYR A 16 -1.98 8.99 9.49
C TYR A 16 -2.76 8.45 8.29
N ASP A 17 -3.54 9.33 7.67
CA ASP A 17 -4.26 9.05 6.45
C ASP A 17 -3.37 9.34 5.23
N ARG A 18 -3.22 8.36 4.34
CA ARG A 18 -2.35 8.51 3.17
C ARG A 18 -2.99 9.38 2.08
N GLY A 19 -4.31 9.47 2.02
CA GLY A 19 -5.03 10.26 1.01
C GLY A 19 -5.02 11.73 1.31
N ASP A 20 -5.34 12.05 2.55
CA ASP A 20 -5.32 13.43 3.05
C ASP A 20 -3.89 13.93 3.33
N ASP A 21 -2.91 13.01 3.28
CA ASP A 21 -1.52 13.23 3.66
C ASP A 21 -1.40 13.94 5.02
N ALA A 22 -2.20 13.47 5.99
CA ALA A 22 -2.33 14.11 7.28
C ALA A 22 -2.70 13.13 8.39
N ALA A 23 -2.17 13.41 9.57
CA ALA A 23 -2.59 12.77 10.81
C ALA A 23 -3.83 13.44 11.40
N GLY A 24 -4.73 12.61 11.95
CA GLY A 24 -5.80 13.07 12.82
C GLY A 24 -5.31 13.36 14.25
N ASP A 25 -6.26 13.49 15.19
CA ASP A 25 -5.93 13.70 16.60
C ASP A 25 -5.31 12.46 17.25
N ALA A 26 -4.38 12.69 18.18
CA ALA A 26 -3.85 11.65 19.04
C ALA A 26 -4.94 11.11 19.98
N ARG A 27 -4.94 9.79 20.18
CA ARG A 27 -5.91 9.09 21.04
C ARG A 27 -5.20 8.12 21.97
N GLU A 28 -5.79 7.89 23.14
CA GLU A 28 -5.32 6.87 24.08
C GLU A 28 -5.54 5.47 23.51
N VAL A 29 -4.51 4.61 23.60
CA VAL A 29 -4.61 3.21 23.16
C VAL A 29 -5.63 2.47 24.04
N ALA A 30 -5.58 2.67 25.37
CA ALA A 30 -6.46 1.98 26.31
C ALA A 30 -7.96 2.16 26.05
N GLY A 31 -8.39 3.31 25.53
CA GLY A 31 -9.80 3.59 25.23
C GLY A 31 -10.23 3.25 23.80
N ASN A 32 -9.30 3.02 22.89
CA ASN A 32 -9.59 2.88 21.44
C ASN A 32 -9.09 1.55 20.86
N TRP A 33 -8.28 0.81 21.62
CA TRP A 33 -7.81 -0.56 21.38
C TRP A 33 -7.94 -1.35 22.69
N PRO A 34 -9.17 -1.49 23.24
CA PRO A 34 -9.40 -2.06 24.56
C PRO A 34 -8.78 -3.45 24.69
N GLY A 35 -8.95 -4.32 23.69
CA GLY A 35 -8.38 -5.66 23.72
C GLY A 35 -6.84 -5.68 23.66
N LEU A 36 -6.20 -4.63 23.12
CA LEU A 36 -4.74 -4.52 23.09
C LEU A 36 -4.22 -4.11 24.47
N ALA A 37 -4.92 -3.18 25.11
CA ALA A 37 -4.61 -2.73 26.46
C ALA A 37 -4.88 -3.81 27.51
N GLU A 38 -5.98 -4.57 27.38
CA GLU A 38 -6.29 -5.74 28.22
C GLU A 38 -5.17 -6.79 28.14
N ALA A 39 -4.56 -6.96 26.96
CA ALA A 39 -3.42 -7.86 26.78
C ALA A 39 -2.09 -7.30 27.32
N GLY A 40 -2.05 -6.03 27.77
CA GLY A 40 -0.85 -5.37 28.27
C GLY A 40 0.07 -4.77 27.19
N PHE A 41 -0.45 -4.52 25.99
CA PHE A 41 0.31 -4.03 24.83
C PHE A 41 -0.12 -2.61 24.41
N ASP A 42 -0.57 -1.80 25.38
CA ASP A 42 -0.90 -0.38 25.20
C ASP A 42 0.32 0.49 24.79
N ARG A 43 1.53 -0.03 25.00
CA ARG A 43 2.82 0.57 24.64
C ARG A 43 3.68 -0.43 23.86
N PRO A 44 3.36 -0.73 22.60
CA PRO A 44 4.12 -1.69 21.82
C PRO A 44 5.50 -1.13 21.48
N ASP A 45 6.49 -2.01 21.47
CA ASP A 45 7.85 -1.74 20.99
C ASP A 45 7.92 -1.76 19.46
N ALA A 46 7.18 -2.68 18.83
CA ALA A 46 7.07 -2.76 17.39
C ALA A 46 5.72 -3.37 17.01
N ALA A 47 5.25 -3.11 15.80
CA ALA A 47 3.99 -3.64 15.32
C ALA A 47 4.04 -3.93 13.81
N VAL A 48 3.34 -4.96 13.35
CA VAL A 48 3.28 -5.30 11.93
C VAL A 48 1.97 -5.97 11.55
N ASN A 49 1.51 -5.71 10.33
CA ASN A 49 0.39 -6.41 9.71
C ASN A 49 0.92 -7.31 8.58
N PHE A 50 0.63 -8.60 8.66
CA PHE A 50 0.96 -9.59 7.60
C PHE A 50 -0.21 -9.86 6.65
N GLU A 51 -1.19 -8.94 6.58
CA GLU A 51 -2.29 -8.93 5.59
C GLU A 51 -3.33 -10.07 5.68
N ALA A 52 -3.65 -10.55 6.87
CA ALA A 52 -4.70 -11.56 7.09
C ALA A 52 -5.80 -11.12 8.08
N GLY A 53 -6.07 -9.80 8.17
CA GLY A 53 -6.95 -9.24 9.21
C GLY A 53 -6.38 -9.35 10.63
N LYS A 54 -5.10 -9.71 10.74
CA LYS A 54 -4.35 -9.85 12.00
C LYS A 54 -3.20 -8.86 12.05
N ALA A 55 -3.01 -8.21 13.20
CA ALA A 55 -1.81 -7.47 13.52
C ALA A 55 -1.02 -8.19 14.60
N PHE A 56 0.30 -7.97 14.63
CA PHE A 56 1.20 -8.51 15.64
C PHE A 56 1.84 -7.32 16.35
N PHE A 57 1.72 -7.28 17.67
CA PHE A 57 2.35 -6.26 18.51
C PHE A 57 3.38 -6.92 19.41
N PHE A 58 4.58 -6.36 19.47
CA PHE A 58 5.72 -6.89 20.21
C PHE A 58 6.03 -5.96 21.38
N ARG A 59 6.41 -6.51 22.53
CA ARG A 59 6.84 -5.76 23.72
C ARG A 59 7.76 -6.63 24.57
N GLY A 60 8.98 -6.16 24.82
CA GLY A 60 9.98 -6.95 25.55
C GLY A 60 10.27 -8.27 24.83
N SER A 61 10.07 -9.40 25.53
CA SER A 61 10.23 -10.77 25.00
C SER A 61 8.94 -11.41 24.52
N ASP A 62 7.82 -10.67 24.56
CA ASP A 62 6.49 -11.22 24.30
C ASP A 62 5.83 -10.52 23.10
N TYR A 63 4.82 -11.17 22.54
CA TYR A 63 4.00 -10.59 21.48
C TYR A 63 2.52 -11.00 21.64
N VAL A 64 1.64 -10.22 21.00
CA VAL A 64 0.23 -10.53 20.84
C VAL A 64 -0.13 -10.62 19.36
N ARG A 65 -0.92 -11.63 18.99
CA ARG A 65 -1.64 -11.66 17.72
C ARG A 65 -3.04 -11.07 17.94
N TYR A 66 -3.30 -9.98 17.25
CA TYR A 66 -4.49 -9.16 17.41
C TYR A 66 -5.46 -9.40 16.25
N ASP A 67 -6.72 -9.69 16.58
CA ASP A 67 -7.82 -9.68 15.61
C ASP A 67 -8.32 -8.24 15.43
N ILE A 68 -8.11 -7.69 14.24
CA ILE A 68 -8.46 -6.30 13.95
C ILE A 68 -9.98 -6.11 13.90
N ALA A 69 -10.72 -7.09 13.39
CA ALA A 69 -12.16 -6.99 13.23
C ALA A 69 -12.89 -7.18 14.57
N ALA A 70 -12.40 -8.08 15.40
CA ALA A 70 -12.96 -8.35 16.72
C ALA A 70 -12.41 -7.44 17.82
N ASP A 71 -11.42 -6.60 17.50
CA ASP A 71 -10.78 -5.65 18.43
C ASP A 71 -10.29 -6.34 19.72
N ARG A 72 -9.62 -7.48 19.57
CA ARG A 72 -9.10 -8.27 20.69
C ARG A 72 -7.85 -9.08 20.34
N ALA A 73 -7.02 -9.33 21.35
CA ALA A 73 -6.01 -10.38 21.23
C ALA A 73 -6.70 -11.74 21.02
N ASP A 74 -6.09 -12.59 20.20
CA ASP A 74 -6.55 -13.98 20.07
C ASP A 74 -6.42 -14.70 21.43
N PRO A 75 -7.27 -15.72 21.70
CA PRO A 75 -7.18 -16.49 22.93
C PRO A 75 -5.79 -17.12 23.12
N GLY A 76 -5.24 -17.04 24.33
CA GLY A 76 -3.94 -17.62 24.69
C GLY A 76 -2.75 -16.67 24.57
N TYR A 77 -2.95 -15.44 24.09
CA TYR A 77 -1.94 -14.39 24.08
C TYR A 77 -1.94 -13.57 25.39
N PRO A 78 -0.81 -12.93 25.77
CA PRO A 78 0.47 -12.87 25.06
C PRO A 78 1.27 -14.17 25.09
N LEU A 79 2.17 -14.34 24.12
CA LEU A 79 3.09 -15.48 24.02
C LEU A 79 4.54 -15.01 23.90
N SER A 80 5.47 -15.86 24.33
CA SER A 80 6.92 -15.65 24.19
C SER A 80 7.34 -15.64 22.72
N ILE A 81 8.08 -14.61 22.31
CA ILE A 81 8.66 -14.53 20.97
C ILE A 81 9.62 -15.70 20.77
N GLY A 82 10.49 -15.97 21.74
CA GLY A 82 11.50 -17.03 21.65
C GLY A 82 10.91 -18.42 21.45
N ASP A 83 9.75 -18.69 22.04
CA ASP A 83 9.10 -20.01 21.94
C ASP A 83 8.30 -20.17 20.64
N GLN A 84 7.65 -19.10 20.17
CA GLN A 84 6.76 -19.15 19.02
C GLN A 84 7.43 -18.79 17.68
N TRP A 85 8.57 -18.10 17.72
CA TRP A 85 9.30 -17.65 16.55
C TRP A 85 10.74 -18.22 16.57
N PRO A 86 10.92 -19.52 16.26
CA PRO A 86 12.23 -20.16 16.36
C PRO A 86 13.29 -19.46 15.51
N GLY A 87 12.91 -18.95 14.32
CA GLY A 87 13.82 -18.18 13.46
C GLY A 87 14.25 -16.83 14.06
N LEU A 88 13.41 -16.19 14.88
CA LEU A 88 13.81 -14.97 15.61
C LEU A 88 14.74 -15.33 16.77
N ARG A 89 14.43 -16.40 17.53
CA ARG A 89 15.28 -16.89 18.63
C ARG A 89 16.68 -17.26 18.15
N GLU A 90 16.77 -18.04 17.08
CA GLU A 90 18.06 -18.47 16.51
C GLU A 90 18.93 -17.29 16.05
N ALA A 91 18.29 -16.21 15.62
CA ALA A 91 18.97 -14.97 15.22
C ALA A 91 19.25 -14.00 16.39
N GLY A 92 18.77 -14.27 17.61
CA GLY A 92 18.88 -13.37 18.77
C GLY A 92 17.90 -12.19 18.77
N PHE A 93 16.78 -12.31 18.06
CA PHE A 93 15.71 -11.32 17.90
C PHE A 93 14.45 -11.67 18.72
N ASP A 94 14.58 -12.51 19.73
CA ASP A 94 13.52 -12.99 20.63
C ASP A 94 13.13 -12.01 21.75
N ALA A 95 13.77 -10.85 21.82
CA ALA A 95 13.37 -9.77 22.71
C ALA A 95 13.92 -8.41 22.25
N GLY A 96 13.24 -7.33 22.64
CA GLY A 96 13.72 -5.96 22.46
C GLY A 96 13.85 -5.57 20.99
N LEU A 97 12.80 -5.83 20.22
CA LEU A 97 12.72 -5.39 18.83
C LEU A 97 12.60 -3.87 18.77
N ASP A 98 13.37 -3.26 17.87
CA ASP A 98 13.36 -1.82 17.65
C ASP A 98 12.22 -1.45 16.69
N ALA A 99 12.13 -2.17 15.56
CA ALA A 99 11.09 -1.99 14.55
C ALA A 99 10.87 -3.27 13.75
N VAL A 100 9.70 -3.37 13.10
CA VAL A 100 9.41 -4.42 12.11
C VAL A 100 8.57 -3.83 10.97
N ALA A 101 8.83 -4.28 9.74
CA ALA A 101 8.00 -3.94 8.58
C ALA A 101 7.72 -5.19 7.72
N ASN A 102 6.49 -5.31 7.24
CA ASN A 102 6.17 -6.22 6.14
C ASN A 102 6.67 -5.59 4.83
N TRP A 103 7.58 -6.28 4.13
CA TRP A 103 8.20 -5.74 2.93
C TRP A 103 7.32 -5.91 1.68
N GLY A 104 6.16 -6.55 1.82
CA GLY A 104 5.23 -6.72 0.71
C GLY A 104 5.82 -7.56 -0.42
N ASN A 105 6.77 -8.46 -0.12
CA ASN A 105 7.33 -9.45 -1.05
C ASN A 105 7.36 -10.86 -0.44
N GLY A 106 6.50 -11.11 0.57
CA GLY A 106 6.51 -12.34 1.37
C GLY A 106 7.54 -12.37 2.49
N LYS A 107 8.34 -11.31 2.66
CA LYS A 107 9.31 -11.17 3.75
C LYS A 107 8.91 -10.10 4.75
N ALA A 108 9.30 -10.31 6.00
CA ALA A 108 9.28 -9.31 7.05
C ALA A 108 10.71 -8.93 7.42
N TYR A 109 10.94 -7.66 7.75
CA TYR A 109 12.25 -7.16 8.16
C TYR A 109 12.17 -6.69 9.60
N PHE A 110 12.88 -7.38 10.48
CA PHE A 110 12.97 -7.06 11.90
C PHE A 110 14.29 -6.32 12.16
N PHE A 111 14.26 -5.26 12.96
CA PHE A 111 15.41 -4.44 13.31
C PHE A 111 15.64 -4.47 14.82
N LYS A 112 16.90 -4.58 15.23
CA LYS A 112 17.33 -4.60 16.64
C LYS A 112 18.78 -4.13 16.76
N GLY A 113 19.01 -3.08 17.54
CA GLY A 113 20.32 -2.45 17.65
C GLY A 113 20.84 -2.04 16.28
N ALA A 114 22.08 -2.41 15.96
CA ALA A 114 22.72 -2.13 14.67
C ALA A 114 22.48 -3.22 13.60
N GLN A 115 21.58 -4.17 13.86
CA GLN A 115 21.36 -5.34 13.01
C GLN A 115 19.91 -5.44 12.54
N TYR A 116 19.72 -6.17 11.45
CA TYR A 116 18.40 -6.54 10.96
C TYR A 116 18.35 -7.99 10.49
N LEU A 117 17.14 -8.53 10.45
CA LEU A 117 16.79 -9.88 10.07
C LEU A 117 15.75 -9.85 8.95
N ARG A 118 16.02 -10.53 7.84
CA ARG A 118 15.00 -10.80 6.82
C ARG A 118 14.35 -12.16 7.11
N TYR A 119 13.06 -12.13 7.38
CA TYR A 119 12.25 -13.27 7.79
C TYR A 119 11.34 -13.72 6.66
N ASP A 120 11.33 -15.01 6.34
CA ASP A 120 10.37 -15.62 5.44
C ASP A 120 9.07 -15.92 6.20
N ILE A 121 8.00 -15.20 5.86
CA ILE A 121 6.72 -15.30 6.55
C ILE A 121 6.09 -16.70 6.33
N ALA A 122 6.26 -17.28 5.14
CA ALA A 122 5.63 -18.56 4.80
C ALA A 122 6.41 -19.75 5.34
N ALA A 123 7.74 -19.67 5.33
CA ALA A 123 8.62 -20.72 5.84
C ALA A 123 8.90 -20.61 7.35
N ASP A 124 8.40 -19.56 7.99
CA ASP A 124 8.55 -19.29 9.43
C ASP A 124 10.01 -19.36 9.91
N ARG A 125 10.91 -18.71 9.16
CA ARG A 125 12.35 -18.72 9.46
C ARG A 125 13.08 -17.49 8.92
N ALA A 126 14.20 -17.18 9.55
CA ALA A 126 15.18 -16.27 8.98
C ALA A 126 15.72 -16.80 7.66
N ASP A 127 15.95 -15.91 6.69
CA ASP A 127 16.74 -16.27 5.50
C ASP A 127 18.19 -16.59 5.92
N PRO A 128 18.89 -17.51 5.21
CA PRO A 128 20.28 -17.82 5.53
C PRO A 128 21.20 -16.60 5.45
N GLY A 129 22.14 -16.50 6.41
CA GLY A 129 23.14 -15.42 6.45
C GLY A 129 22.74 -14.20 7.29
N TYR A 130 21.52 -14.17 7.83
CA TYR A 130 21.07 -13.15 8.77
C TYR A 130 21.37 -13.54 10.24
N PRO A 131 21.45 -12.57 11.17
CA PRO A 131 21.25 -11.12 10.98
C PRO A 131 22.45 -10.43 10.31
N LEU A 132 22.19 -9.31 9.64
CA LEU A 132 23.21 -8.49 8.97
C LEU A 132 23.25 -7.07 9.57
N SER A 133 24.35 -6.36 9.33
CA SER A 133 24.56 -4.97 9.74
C SER A 133 23.65 -4.02 8.96
N ILE A 134 22.93 -3.13 9.66
CA ILE A 134 22.09 -2.12 9.01
C ILE A 134 22.98 -1.18 8.18
N GLY A 135 24.02 -0.64 8.81
CA GLY A 135 24.89 0.36 8.18
C GLY A 135 25.68 -0.14 6.97
N ASP A 136 25.87 -1.45 6.82
CA ASP A 136 26.59 -2.02 5.66
C ASP A 136 25.66 -2.51 4.55
N GLN A 137 24.38 -2.82 4.86
CA GLN A 137 23.44 -3.40 3.91
C GLN A 137 22.37 -2.42 3.40
N TRP A 138 22.21 -1.26 4.04
CA TRP A 138 21.23 -0.24 3.66
C TRP A 138 21.94 1.05 3.28
N PRO A 139 22.37 1.21 2.02
CA PRO A 139 23.11 2.38 1.57
C PRO A 139 22.42 3.71 1.94
N GLY A 140 23.16 4.61 2.59
CA GLY A 140 22.67 5.91 3.04
C GLY A 140 22.16 5.95 4.48
N LEU A 141 21.85 4.80 5.12
CA LEU A 141 21.38 4.80 6.51
C LEU A 141 22.51 5.16 7.49
N ARG A 142 23.73 4.64 7.31
CA ARG A 142 24.86 4.97 8.19
C ARG A 142 25.22 6.45 8.10
N GLU A 143 25.31 6.98 6.89
CA GLU A 143 25.63 8.39 6.65
C GLU A 143 24.59 9.33 7.25
N ALA A 144 23.33 8.89 7.30
CA ALA A 144 22.23 9.62 7.93
C ALA A 144 22.12 9.40 9.45
N GLY A 145 22.90 8.49 10.06
CA GLY A 145 22.80 8.14 11.48
C GLY A 145 21.64 7.21 11.85
N PHE A 146 21.12 6.45 10.89
CA PHE A 146 20.00 5.49 11.00
C PHE A 146 20.49 4.02 11.01
N ASP A 147 21.78 3.77 11.27
CA ASP A 147 22.37 2.43 11.28
C ASP A 147 22.18 1.65 12.59
N ALA A 148 21.48 2.21 13.57
CA ALA A 148 21.05 1.50 14.77
C ALA A 148 19.88 2.20 15.48
N GLY A 149 19.10 1.45 16.27
CA GLY A 149 18.10 2.01 17.18
C GLY A 149 16.98 2.76 16.45
N LEU A 150 16.36 2.08 15.49
CA LEU A 150 15.25 2.63 14.71
C LEU A 150 13.97 2.63 15.56
N ASP A 151 13.23 3.73 15.57
CA ASP A 151 11.97 3.78 16.31
C ASP A 151 10.82 3.11 15.56
N ALA A 152 10.79 3.22 14.24
CA ALA A 152 9.78 2.59 13.41
C ALA A 152 10.25 2.45 11.96
N VAL A 153 9.66 1.51 11.23
CA VAL A 153 9.84 1.36 9.78
C VAL A 153 8.48 1.11 9.14
N VAL A 154 8.18 1.85 8.07
CA VAL A 154 6.93 1.69 7.31
C VAL A 154 7.29 1.46 5.85
N ASN A 155 6.88 0.31 5.30
CA ASN A 155 6.81 0.17 3.85
C ASN A 155 5.57 0.93 3.37
N TRP A 156 5.76 1.96 2.56
CA TRP A 156 4.65 2.83 2.18
C TRP A 156 3.76 2.23 1.10
N GLY A 157 4.23 1.19 0.39
CA GLY A 157 3.49 0.56 -0.70
C GLY A 157 3.65 1.23 -2.07
N ASN A 158 4.30 2.40 -2.12
CA ASN A 158 4.66 3.16 -3.33
C ASN A 158 6.08 2.86 -3.87
N GLY A 159 6.69 1.77 -3.42
CA GLY A 159 8.11 1.48 -3.69
C GLY A 159 9.09 2.28 -2.81
N LYS A 160 8.60 3.03 -1.81
CA LYS A 160 9.43 3.67 -0.78
C LYS A 160 9.19 3.04 0.58
N ALA A 161 10.25 3.01 1.40
CA ALA A 161 10.17 2.71 2.82
C ALA A 161 10.61 3.93 3.64
N TYR A 162 10.02 4.12 4.82
CA TYR A 162 10.29 5.24 5.69
C TYR A 162 10.81 4.72 7.02
N PHE A 163 12.03 5.14 7.37
CA PHE A 163 12.71 4.78 8.61
C PHE A 163 12.62 5.97 9.56
N PHE A 164 12.21 5.76 10.81
CA PHE A 164 12.03 6.81 11.81
C PHE A 164 13.03 6.64 12.95
N LYS A 165 13.61 7.74 13.42
CA LYS A 165 14.53 7.77 14.56
C LYS A 165 14.55 9.17 15.18
N GLY A 166 14.22 9.25 16.47
CA GLY A 166 14.04 10.51 17.17
C GLY A 166 13.03 11.41 16.46
N ALA A 167 13.38 12.69 16.29
CA ALA A 167 12.53 13.67 15.63
C ALA A 167 12.63 13.66 14.09
N GLN A 168 13.31 12.67 13.52
CA GLN A 168 13.65 12.63 12.09
C GLN A 168 13.23 11.33 11.42
N TYR A 169 13.15 11.37 10.10
CA TYR A 169 12.93 10.19 9.26
C TYR A 169 13.79 10.22 8.00
N LEU A 170 14.00 9.03 7.43
CA LEU A 170 14.69 8.80 6.16
C LEU A 170 13.75 8.09 5.21
N ARG A 171 13.68 8.55 3.94
CA ARG A 171 12.98 7.84 2.87
C ARG A 171 13.97 7.01 2.06
N TYR A 172 13.67 5.74 1.88
CA TYR A 172 14.48 4.76 1.17
C TYR A 172 13.76 4.34 -0.11
N ASP A 173 14.49 4.36 -1.23
CA ASP A 173 14.01 3.83 -2.49
C ASP A 173 14.28 2.32 -2.55
N ILE A 174 13.21 1.52 -2.55
CA ILE A 174 13.31 0.06 -2.53
C ILE A 174 13.88 -0.48 -3.85
N ALA A 175 13.59 0.17 -4.98
CA ALA A 175 14.03 -0.29 -6.29
C ALA A 175 15.49 0.11 -6.58
N ALA A 176 15.89 1.31 -6.17
CA ALA A 176 17.26 1.81 -6.30
C ALA A 176 18.19 1.33 -5.17
N ASP A 177 17.62 0.69 -4.15
CA ASP A 177 18.32 0.15 -2.98
C ASP A 177 19.23 1.17 -2.29
N ARG A 178 18.67 2.34 -1.98
CA ARG A 178 19.39 3.43 -1.28
C ARG A 178 18.44 4.44 -0.65
N ALA A 179 18.94 5.15 0.36
CA ALA A 179 18.30 6.37 0.85
C ALA A 179 18.17 7.41 -0.27
N ASP A 180 17.02 8.08 -0.35
CA ASP A 180 16.87 9.23 -1.23
C ASP A 180 17.77 10.39 -0.75
N PRO A 181 18.31 11.22 -1.67
CA PRO A 181 19.08 12.41 -1.29
C PRO A 181 18.21 13.45 -0.57
N GLY A 182 18.82 14.23 0.32
CA GLY A 182 18.14 15.29 1.09
C GLY A 182 17.54 14.84 2.42
N TYR A 183 17.71 13.57 2.78
CA TYR A 183 17.34 13.00 4.08
C TYR A 183 18.54 12.97 5.05
N PRO A 184 18.32 12.92 6.38
CA PRO A 184 17.02 12.82 7.05
C PRO A 184 16.28 14.16 7.17
N LEU A 185 14.95 14.11 7.23
CA LEU A 185 14.08 15.28 7.39
C LEU A 185 13.31 15.23 8.72
N SER A 186 12.84 16.39 9.18
CA SER A 186 12.03 16.54 10.41
C SER A 186 10.67 15.85 10.28
N ILE A 187 10.28 15.06 11.27
CA ILE A 187 8.94 14.46 11.33
C ILE A 187 7.91 15.59 11.46
N GLY A 188 8.11 16.50 12.42
CA GLY A 188 7.16 17.55 12.71
C GLY A 188 6.89 18.51 11.56
N ASP A 189 7.86 18.73 10.68
CA ASP A 189 7.72 19.66 9.54
C ASP A 189 7.20 18.98 8.27
N GLN A 190 7.39 17.67 8.12
CA GLN A 190 7.12 16.97 6.85
C GLN A 190 5.95 16.01 6.90
N TRP A 191 5.42 15.70 8.08
CA TRP A 191 4.27 14.82 8.26
C TRP A 191 3.12 15.64 8.84
N PRO A 192 2.26 16.23 7.99
CA PRO A 192 1.15 17.08 8.44
C PRO A 192 0.31 16.40 9.52
N GLY A 193 -0.06 17.17 10.55
CA GLY A 193 -0.84 16.67 11.69
C GLY A 193 -0.02 15.94 12.78
N LEU A 194 1.17 15.39 12.49
CA LEU A 194 1.95 14.70 13.54
C LEU A 194 2.47 15.65 14.63
N ALA A 195 2.95 16.84 14.29
CA ALA A 195 3.42 17.80 15.30
C ALA A 195 2.28 18.29 16.22
N PRO A 196 1.12 18.75 15.70
CA PRO A 196 -0.03 19.10 16.54
C PRO A 196 -0.55 17.94 17.40
N ALA A 197 -0.48 16.70 16.91
CA ALA A 197 -0.86 15.51 17.66
C ALA A 197 0.16 15.11 18.76
N GLY A 198 1.34 15.77 18.81
CA GLY A 198 2.40 15.47 19.77
C GLY A 198 3.32 14.32 19.38
N PHE A 199 3.36 13.96 18.09
CA PHE A 199 4.21 12.93 17.48
C PHE A 199 5.36 13.50 16.63
N GLY A 200 5.48 14.83 16.53
CA GLY A 200 6.50 15.49 15.70
C GLY A 200 7.95 15.32 16.18
N THR A 201 8.18 14.85 17.41
CA THR A 201 9.52 14.71 18.01
C THR A 201 9.98 13.26 18.22
N SER A 202 9.05 12.30 18.18
CA SER A 202 9.34 10.87 18.12
C SER A 202 8.08 10.05 17.92
N VAL A 203 8.29 8.84 17.42
CA VAL A 203 7.36 7.71 17.39
C VAL A 203 8.04 6.53 18.11
N ARG A 204 7.31 5.48 18.50
CA ARG A 204 7.91 4.26 19.11
C ARG A 204 7.64 2.99 18.31
N ALA A 205 6.49 2.93 17.64
CA ALA A 205 6.16 1.85 16.72
C ALA A 205 5.27 2.40 15.61
N ALA A 206 5.28 1.75 14.45
CA ALA A 206 4.32 2.00 13.40
C ALA A 206 3.64 0.70 12.99
N LEU A 207 2.34 0.77 12.72
CA LEU A 207 1.57 -0.32 12.15
C LEU A 207 0.93 0.20 10.87
N ASP A 208 1.37 -0.33 9.72
CA ASP A 208 0.62 -0.16 8.49
C ASP A 208 -0.57 -1.12 8.51
N LEU A 209 -1.78 -0.59 8.71
CA LEU A 209 -2.97 -1.40 8.86
C LEU A 209 -3.81 -1.35 7.59
N PHE A 210 -3.95 -2.51 6.95
CA PHE A 210 -5.09 -2.83 6.11
C PHE A 210 -6.02 -3.69 6.97
N ASP A 211 -7.14 -3.12 7.40
CA ASP A 211 -7.98 -3.71 8.45
C ASP A 211 -8.78 -4.94 8.00
N GLY A 212 -8.49 -5.45 6.80
CA GLY A 212 -9.11 -6.64 6.21
C GLY A 212 -10.58 -6.45 5.81
N ARG A 213 -11.17 -5.28 6.08
CA ARG A 213 -12.52 -4.96 5.62
C ARG A 213 -12.50 -4.60 4.15
N ASP A 214 -13.65 -4.82 3.51
CA ASP A 214 -13.81 -4.37 2.14
C ASP A 214 -13.64 -2.84 2.06
N LEU A 215 -12.75 -2.41 1.18
CA LEU A 215 -12.46 -1.02 0.86
C LEU A 215 -13.38 -0.58 -0.27
N TRP A 216 -14.54 -0.05 0.11
CA TRP A 216 -15.49 0.57 -0.81
C TRP A 216 -15.37 2.09 -0.75
N LEU A 217 -15.38 2.75 -1.90
CA LEU A 217 -15.47 4.20 -1.98
C LEU A 217 -16.78 4.65 -1.34
N PRO A 218 -16.77 5.74 -0.54
CA PRO A 218 -17.95 6.19 0.20
C PRO A 218 -19.10 6.60 -0.74
N ASN A 219 -18.77 7.15 -1.91
CA ASN A 219 -19.74 7.70 -2.87
C ASN A 219 -20.07 6.73 -4.03
N ALA A 220 -19.50 5.54 -4.05
CA ALA A 220 -19.73 4.58 -5.13
C ALA A 220 -21.00 3.75 -4.92
N GLU A 221 -21.78 3.59 -6.00
CA GLU A 221 -22.81 2.56 -6.07
C GLU A 221 -22.16 1.18 -5.98
N ARG A 222 -22.56 0.37 -5.00
CA ARG A 222 -22.02 -0.98 -4.83
C ARG A 222 -22.77 -1.95 -5.72
N MET A 223 -22.09 -2.49 -6.72
CA MET A 223 -22.62 -3.55 -7.57
C MET A 223 -21.59 -4.69 -7.65
N PRO A 224 -21.52 -5.56 -6.62
CA PRO A 224 -20.51 -6.61 -6.56
C PRO A 224 -20.54 -7.51 -7.79
N ALA A 225 -19.36 -7.85 -8.30
CA ALA A 225 -19.23 -8.79 -9.40
C ALA A 225 -19.77 -10.19 -9.02
N THR A 226 -20.21 -10.94 -10.01
CA THR A 226 -20.77 -12.31 -9.84
C THR A 226 -19.70 -13.35 -9.53
N LYS A 227 -18.42 -13.05 -9.81
CA LYS A 227 -17.28 -13.92 -9.54
C LYS A 227 -16.28 -13.21 -8.65
N ASN A 228 -15.74 -13.94 -7.67
CA ASN A 228 -14.64 -13.43 -6.86
C ASN A 228 -13.41 -13.14 -7.72
N GLY A 229 -12.73 -12.05 -7.39
CA GLY A 229 -11.43 -11.73 -7.94
C GLY A 229 -10.30 -12.56 -7.34
N PRO A 230 -9.09 -12.53 -7.95
CA PRO A 230 -7.93 -13.14 -7.32
C PRO A 230 -7.55 -12.41 -6.03
N LYS A 231 -6.93 -13.14 -5.11
CA LYS A 231 -6.21 -12.52 -3.99
C LYS A 231 -4.99 -11.79 -4.54
N TYR A 232 -4.68 -10.64 -3.96
CA TYR A 232 -3.48 -9.92 -4.36
C TYR A 232 -2.20 -10.65 -3.98
N LEU A 233 -1.25 -10.58 -4.90
CA LEU A 233 0.13 -10.94 -4.68
C LEU A 233 0.82 -9.80 -3.91
N PRO A 234 1.90 -10.12 -3.18
CA PRO A 234 2.73 -9.13 -2.51
C PRO A 234 3.56 -8.40 -3.57
N LEU A 235 2.95 -7.40 -4.22
CA LEU A 235 3.51 -6.55 -5.26
C LEU A 235 3.15 -5.07 -4.98
N PRO A 236 3.86 -4.09 -5.55
CA PRO A 236 3.53 -2.66 -5.36
C PRO A 236 2.12 -2.31 -5.83
N TRP A 237 1.49 -1.30 -5.23
CA TRP A 237 0.15 -0.87 -5.63
C TRP A 237 0.17 -0.07 -6.94
N ARG A 238 -0.85 -0.28 -7.77
CA ARG A 238 -1.01 0.43 -9.05
C ARG A 238 -2.46 0.60 -9.44
N GLY A 239 -2.71 1.61 -10.27
CA GLY A 239 -3.98 1.82 -10.96
C GLY A 239 -3.83 1.62 -12.46
N VAL A 240 -4.83 0.98 -13.07
CA VAL A 240 -4.93 0.81 -14.52
C VAL A 240 -6.21 1.47 -15.02
N LEU A 241 -6.04 2.41 -15.94
CA LEU A 241 -7.12 3.12 -16.60
C LEU A 241 -7.47 2.44 -17.92
N HIS A 242 -8.75 2.25 -18.12
CA HIS A 242 -9.37 1.68 -19.31
C HIS A 242 -10.43 2.62 -19.86
N THR A 243 -10.76 2.48 -21.13
CA THR A 243 -12.01 3.01 -21.69
C THR A 243 -12.90 1.86 -22.13
N THR A 244 -14.19 1.99 -21.87
CA THR A 244 -15.15 0.91 -22.16
C THR A 244 -15.41 0.68 -23.65
N GLU A 245 -14.93 1.59 -24.51
CA GLU A 245 -15.30 1.69 -25.92
C GLU A 245 -16.81 1.72 -26.14
N GLY A 246 -17.52 2.38 -25.22
CA GLY A 246 -18.98 2.48 -25.20
C GLY A 246 -19.46 3.77 -24.53
N SER A 247 -20.68 4.20 -24.88
CA SER A 247 -21.17 5.53 -24.48
C SER A 247 -21.93 5.58 -23.16
N THR A 248 -22.25 4.43 -22.55
CA THR A 248 -23.04 4.40 -21.31
C THR A 248 -22.54 3.35 -20.33
N ILE A 249 -22.67 3.66 -19.04
CA ILE A 249 -22.38 2.72 -17.96
C ILE A 249 -23.29 1.50 -18.00
N ALA A 250 -24.56 1.67 -18.39
CA ALA A 250 -25.50 0.56 -18.54
C ALA A 250 -25.02 -0.45 -19.60
N GLY A 251 -24.49 0.04 -20.73
CA GLY A 251 -23.88 -0.80 -21.76
C GLY A 251 -22.63 -1.54 -21.25
N ALA A 252 -21.73 -0.83 -20.54
CA ALA A 252 -20.55 -1.44 -19.95
C ALA A 252 -20.91 -2.56 -18.95
N LEU A 253 -21.85 -2.28 -18.03
CA LEU A 253 -22.34 -3.26 -17.06
C LEU A 253 -22.97 -4.49 -17.73
N GLN A 254 -23.63 -4.33 -18.87
CA GLN A 254 -24.16 -5.46 -19.63
C GLN A 254 -23.02 -6.33 -20.18
N THR A 255 -22.01 -5.72 -20.81
CA THR A 255 -20.81 -6.43 -21.28
C THR A 255 -20.13 -7.22 -20.15
N PHE A 256 -20.01 -6.64 -18.95
CA PHE A 256 -19.40 -7.33 -17.81
C PHE A 256 -20.23 -8.52 -17.32
N ARG A 257 -21.57 -8.43 -17.36
CA ARG A 257 -22.45 -9.58 -17.07
C ARG A 257 -22.26 -10.72 -18.06
N ASP A 258 -22.11 -10.37 -19.34
CA ASP A 258 -22.01 -11.36 -20.42
C ASP A 258 -20.63 -12.03 -20.47
N THR A 259 -19.57 -11.28 -20.17
CA THR A 259 -18.17 -11.75 -20.29
C THR A 259 -17.54 -12.20 -18.97
N ASN A 260 -18.02 -11.67 -17.84
CA ASN A 260 -17.38 -11.71 -16.52
C ASN A 260 -16.02 -10.98 -16.42
N PHE A 261 -15.69 -10.08 -17.34
CA PHE A 261 -14.53 -9.18 -17.23
C PHE A 261 -14.91 -7.92 -16.45
N TRP A 262 -15.08 -8.08 -15.14
CA TRP A 262 -15.45 -6.99 -14.25
C TRP A 262 -14.20 -6.20 -13.82
N PRO A 263 -14.18 -4.87 -13.96
CA PRO A 263 -13.12 -4.01 -13.40
C PRO A 263 -13.33 -3.79 -11.90
N THR A 264 -12.41 -3.10 -11.23
CA THR A 264 -12.62 -2.71 -9.82
C THR A 264 -13.72 -1.65 -9.74
N LEU A 265 -13.68 -0.64 -10.62
CA LEU A 265 -14.67 0.43 -10.75
C LEU A 265 -15.06 0.65 -12.21
N THR A 266 -16.28 1.12 -12.41
CA THR A 266 -16.76 1.72 -13.65
C THR A 266 -17.22 3.13 -13.37
N ILE A 267 -16.71 4.11 -14.11
CA ILE A 267 -17.05 5.52 -13.93
C ILE A 267 -17.59 6.15 -15.21
N GLU A 268 -18.54 7.07 -15.08
CA GLU A 268 -19.15 7.76 -16.22
C GLU A 268 -19.00 9.28 -16.08
N PRO A 269 -17.97 9.88 -16.70
CA PRO A 269 -17.66 11.30 -16.51
C PRO A 269 -18.79 12.26 -16.92
N ASN A 270 -19.66 11.85 -17.84
CA ASN A 270 -20.78 12.68 -18.31
C ASN A 270 -21.91 12.81 -17.28
N THR A 271 -22.05 11.85 -16.38
CA THR A 271 -23.13 11.82 -15.36
C THR A 271 -22.59 11.82 -13.94
N LEU A 272 -21.25 11.84 -13.79
CA LEU A 272 -20.52 11.79 -12.52
C LEU A 272 -20.86 10.54 -11.69
N ARG A 273 -21.22 9.44 -12.36
CA ARG A 273 -21.55 8.18 -11.69
C ARG A 273 -20.31 7.35 -11.43
N VAL A 274 -20.24 6.76 -10.25
CA VAL A 274 -19.21 5.81 -9.83
C VAL A 274 -19.89 4.52 -9.40
N VAL A 275 -19.56 3.40 -10.03
CA VAL A 275 -20.02 2.07 -9.64
C VAL A 275 -18.79 1.24 -9.31
N GLN A 276 -18.78 0.61 -8.14
CA GLN A 276 -17.69 -0.26 -7.71
C GLN A 276 -18.16 -1.72 -7.69
N HIS A 277 -17.29 -2.63 -8.14
CA HIS A 277 -17.59 -4.06 -8.27
C HIS A 277 -16.75 -4.95 -7.37
N TYR A 278 -15.54 -4.51 -7.03
CA TYR A 278 -14.67 -5.18 -6.08
C TYR A 278 -14.20 -4.21 -5.01
N SER A 279 -14.03 -4.72 -3.80
CA SER A 279 -13.24 -4.04 -2.78
C SER A 279 -11.85 -3.70 -3.33
N LEU A 280 -11.30 -2.53 -2.99
CA LEU A 280 -9.96 -2.13 -3.45
C LEU A 280 -8.86 -3.10 -2.99
N ASN A 281 -9.10 -3.92 -1.94
CA ASN A 281 -8.17 -4.93 -1.44
C ASN A 281 -8.29 -6.31 -2.11
N ALA A 282 -9.07 -6.43 -3.19
CA ALA A 282 -9.20 -7.64 -4.00
C ALA A 282 -8.96 -7.33 -5.48
N GLY A 283 -8.35 -8.27 -6.21
CA GLY A 283 -8.11 -8.09 -7.64
C GLY A 283 -9.39 -8.09 -8.44
N ALA A 284 -9.42 -7.32 -9.53
CA ALA A 284 -10.50 -7.37 -10.51
C ALA A 284 -10.18 -8.39 -11.62
N ARG A 285 -10.93 -8.39 -12.72
CA ARG A 285 -10.83 -9.38 -13.79
C ARG A 285 -10.92 -8.78 -15.20
N ALA A 286 -10.74 -7.48 -15.37
CA ALA A 286 -10.78 -6.83 -16.68
C ALA A 286 -9.47 -6.99 -17.47
N LEU A 287 -8.36 -7.36 -16.82
CA LEU A 287 -7.13 -7.74 -17.51
C LEU A 287 -7.16 -9.23 -17.88
N SER A 288 -6.47 -9.59 -18.96
CA SER A 288 -6.58 -10.93 -19.56
C SER A 288 -5.64 -11.99 -18.96
N ASP A 289 -4.76 -11.59 -18.04
CA ASP A 289 -3.69 -12.39 -17.45
C ASP A 289 -2.77 -13.10 -18.47
N HIS A 290 -2.50 -12.49 -19.63
CA HIS A 290 -1.79 -13.14 -20.74
C HIS A 290 -0.32 -13.48 -20.46
N ALA A 291 0.42 -12.60 -19.76
CA ALA A 291 1.87 -12.74 -19.58
C ALA A 291 2.30 -12.84 -18.10
N THR A 292 1.49 -12.32 -17.17
CA THR A 292 1.77 -12.31 -15.74
C THR A 292 0.51 -12.67 -14.93
N ALA A 293 0.47 -12.28 -13.66
CA ALA A 293 -0.75 -12.32 -12.85
C ALA A 293 -1.25 -10.88 -12.67
N GLU A 294 -1.54 -10.22 -13.79
CA GLU A 294 -1.89 -8.80 -13.90
C GLU A 294 -3.01 -8.41 -12.93
N ASN A 295 -4.10 -9.18 -12.93
CA ASN A 295 -5.25 -8.98 -12.05
C ASN A 295 -4.90 -9.12 -10.56
N ALA A 296 -3.95 -10.00 -10.23
CA ALA A 296 -3.53 -10.24 -8.85
C ALA A 296 -2.44 -9.25 -8.40
N ALA A 297 -1.93 -8.37 -9.25
CA ALA A 297 -0.76 -7.56 -8.96
C ALA A 297 -1.06 -6.25 -8.19
N ARG A 298 -1.95 -6.27 -7.18
CA ARG A 298 -2.44 -5.06 -6.46
C ARG A 298 -2.87 -3.95 -7.42
N CYS A 299 -3.73 -4.33 -8.35
CA CYS A 299 -4.14 -3.55 -9.49
C CYS A 299 -5.60 -3.09 -9.35
N VAL A 300 -5.80 -1.81 -9.07
CA VAL A 300 -7.13 -1.18 -9.13
C VAL A 300 -7.43 -0.84 -10.59
N GLN A 301 -8.46 -1.47 -11.16
CA GLN A 301 -8.85 -1.31 -12.57
C GLN A 301 -10.05 -0.37 -12.66
N ILE A 302 -9.94 0.70 -13.45
CA ILE A 302 -11.02 1.66 -13.68
C ILE A 302 -11.43 1.63 -15.14
N GLU A 303 -12.67 1.23 -15.41
CA GLU A 303 -13.30 1.36 -16.71
C GLU A 303 -14.00 2.71 -16.84
N ILE A 304 -13.47 3.58 -17.68
CA ILE A 304 -14.02 4.92 -17.92
C ILE A 304 -14.96 4.84 -19.12
N VAL A 305 -16.24 5.16 -18.89
CA VAL A 305 -17.24 5.16 -19.97
C VAL A 305 -16.88 6.20 -21.02
N GLY A 306 -16.59 5.73 -22.22
CA GLY A 306 -16.20 6.54 -23.36
C GLY A 306 -15.30 5.76 -24.32
N PHE A 307 -14.67 6.49 -25.23
CA PHE A 307 -13.80 5.92 -26.27
C PHE A 307 -12.39 6.48 -26.15
N ALA A 308 -11.39 5.61 -26.24
CA ALA A 308 -9.96 5.97 -26.21
C ALA A 308 -9.62 7.06 -27.24
N ALA A 309 -10.29 7.08 -28.39
CA ALA A 309 -10.05 8.06 -29.45
C ALA A 309 -10.48 9.49 -29.09
N GLN A 310 -11.32 9.64 -28.06
CA GLN A 310 -11.92 10.92 -27.68
C GLN A 310 -11.26 11.52 -26.43
N THR A 311 -10.47 10.74 -25.69
CA THR A 311 -9.82 11.19 -24.46
C THR A 311 -8.93 12.43 -24.62
N PRO A 312 -8.27 12.70 -25.77
CA PRO A 312 -7.52 13.95 -25.96
C PRO A 312 -8.39 15.21 -25.99
N THR A 313 -9.71 15.05 -26.17
CA THR A 313 -10.68 16.15 -26.30
C THR A 313 -11.69 16.18 -25.16
N TRP A 314 -11.50 15.37 -24.11
CA TRP A 314 -12.36 15.40 -22.95
C TRP A 314 -12.26 16.75 -22.22
N ALA A 315 -13.43 17.22 -21.77
CA ALA A 315 -13.57 18.50 -21.12
C ALA A 315 -12.85 18.51 -19.75
N PRO A 316 -12.38 19.68 -19.28
CA PRO A 316 -11.72 19.80 -17.98
C PRO A 316 -12.54 19.21 -16.81
N GLU A 317 -13.86 19.32 -16.85
CA GLU A 317 -14.76 18.80 -15.83
C GLU A 317 -14.78 17.26 -15.81
N GLN A 318 -14.67 16.62 -16.97
CA GLN A 318 -14.57 15.16 -17.07
C GLN A 318 -13.24 14.68 -16.48
N LEU A 319 -12.13 15.37 -16.79
CA LEU A 319 -10.82 15.06 -16.23
C LEU A 319 -10.77 15.31 -14.71
N ALA A 320 -11.41 16.39 -14.24
CA ALA A 320 -11.53 16.70 -12.81
C ALA A 320 -12.31 15.61 -12.07
N PHE A 321 -13.40 15.10 -12.64
CA PHE A 321 -14.13 13.98 -12.04
C PHE A 321 -13.29 12.71 -11.94
N ILE A 322 -12.54 12.36 -13.00
CA ILE A 322 -11.63 11.19 -12.98
C ILE A 322 -10.55 11.39 -11.90
N ARG A 323 -9.99 12.61 -11.79
CA ARG A 323 -9.05 12.98 -10.74
C ARG A 323 -9.64 12.74 -9.35
N ASP A 324 -10.85 13.22 -9.08
CA ASP A 324 -11.49 13.08 -7.77
C ASP A 324 -11.70 11.62 -7.39
N VAL A 325 -12.13 10.76 -8.33
CA VAL A 325 -12.24 9.31 -8.10
C VAL A 325 -10.86 8.70 -7.77
N ILE A 326 -9.82 9.09 -8.52
CA ILE A 326 -8.44 8.65 -8.25
C ILE A 326 -8.02 9.06 -6.83
N ARG A 327 -8.35 10.27 -6.37
CA ARG A 327 -8.05 10.72 -5.00
C ARG A 327 -8.75 9.88 -3.94
N GLU A 328 -10.02 9.55 -4.14
CA GLU A 328 -10.75 8.68 -3.22
C GLU A 328 -10.10 7.28 -3.13
N ILE A 329 -9.54 6.76 -4.23
CA ILE A 329 -8.81 5.49 -4.24
C ILE A 329 -7.46 5.62 -3.52
N GLU A 330 -6.68 6.66 -3.83
CA GLU A 330 -5.37 6.94 -3.21
C GLU A 330 -5.47 7.09 -1.69
N ALA A 331 -6.63 7.51 -1.17
CA ALA A 331 -6.89 7.60 0.26
C ALA A 331 -7.03 6.24 0.95
N LEU A 332 -7.45 5.22 0.20
CA LEU A 332 -7.72 3.89 0.75
C LEU A 332 -6.61 2.89 0.48
N VAL A 333 -5.85 3.08 -0.60
CA VAL A 333 -4.76 2.19 -1.01
C VAL A 333 -3.54 3.00 -1.49
N PRO A 334 -2.31 2.54 -1.23
CA PRO A 334 -1.11 3.36 -1.44
C PRO A 334 -0.62 3.36 -2.90
N ILE A 335 -1.49 3.74 -3.84
CA ILE A 335 -1.11 3.99 -5.23
C ILE A 335 -0.44 5.37 -5.30
N PRO A 336 0.78 5.48 -5.83
CA PRO A 336 1.43 6.77 -6.04
C PRO A 336 0.67 7.64 -7.03
N ARG A 337 0.57 8.93 -6.73
CA ARG A 337 0.07 9.95 -7.66
C ARG A 337 1.10 10.32 -8.71
N THR A 338 1.58 9.33 -9.46
CA THR A 338 2.51 9.50 -10.56
C THR A 338 2.20 8.46 -11.63
N SER A 339 2.49 8.79 -12.87
CA SER A 339 2.46 7.81 -13.95
C SER A 339 3.87 7.42 -14.39
N GLY A 340 4.68 8.40 -14.79
CA GLY A 340 5.97 8.13 -15.43
C GLY A 340 5.85 7.38 -16.76
N ARG A 341 4.66 7.38 -17.36
CA ARG A 341 4.34 6.72 -18.64
C ARG A 341 3.76 7.72 -19.62
N THR A 342 3.94 7.45 -20.91
CA THR A 342 3.42 8.29 -22.00
C THR A 342 2.18 7.64 -22.59
N PHE A 343 1.04 8.31 -22.45
CA PHE A 343 -0.23 7.85 -23.00
C PHE A 343 -0.29 8.20 -24.49
N LEU A 344 -0.35 7.19 -25.33
CA LEU A 344 -0.33 7.32 -26.79
C LEU A 344 -1.71 7.06 -27.38
N ASP A 345 -1.98 7.68 -28.53
CA ASP A 345 -3.10 7.31 -29.37
C ASP A 345 -2.80 6.01 -30.15
N ALA A 346 -3.77 5.52 -30.93
CA ALA A 346 -3.63 4.28 -31.68
C ALA A 346 -2.41 4.30 -32.64
N ALA A 347 -2.12 5.42 -33.28
CA ALA A 347 -0.98 5.55 -34.20
C ALA A 347 0.36 5.60 -33.44
N GLY A 348 0.37 6.27 -32.28
CA GLY A 348 1.49 6.34 -31.36
C GLY A 348 1.88 4.96 -30.85
N VAL A 349 0.92 4.17 -30.35
CA VAL A 349 1.17 2.78 -29.91
C VAL A 349 1.75 1.95 -31.05
N SER A 350 1.19 2.05 -32.26
CA SER A 350 1.68 1.29 -33.42
C SER A 350 3.10 1.69 -33.86
N SER A 351 3.49 2.96 -33.66
CA SER A 351 4.82 3.47 -34.03
C SER A 351 5.85 3.33 -32.91
N GLN A 352 5.42 3.10 -31.68
CA GLN A 352 6.26 2.91 -30.50
C GLN A 352 5.88 1.64 -29.71
N PRO A 353 6.16 0.45 -30.25
CA PRO A 353 5.81 -0.81 -29.59
C PRO A 353 6.45 -0.99 -28.20
N GLY A 354 7.50 -0.22 -27.88
CA GLY A 354 8.16 -0.19 -26.57
C GLY A 354 7.42 0.60 -25.48
N ASN A 355 6.27 1.20 -25.74
CA ASN A 355 5.48 1.87 -24.69
C ASN A 355 4.90 0.88 -23.65
N ARG A 356 4.81 -0.40 -24.04
CA ARG A 356 4.35 -1.48 -23.17
C ARG A 356 5.46 -1.90 -22.21
N MET A 357 5.13 -2.04 -20.93
CA MET A 357 6.06 -2.54 -19.94
C MET A 357 6.46 -3.98 -20.23
N SER A 358 7.72 -4.30 -19.94
CA SER A 358 8.15 -5.67 -19.72
C SER A 358 7.54 -6.25 -18.44
N VAL A 359 7.56 -7.58 -18.31
CA VAL A 359 7.12 -8.28 -17.09
C VAL A 359 7.86 -7.80 -15.84
N ASP A 360 9.16 -7.55 -15.95
CA ASP A 360 9.97 -7.12 -14.81
C ASP A 360 9.71 -5.65 -14.42
N GLU A 361 9.45 -4.78 -15.39
CA GLU A 361 8.98 -3.42 -15.10
C GLU A 361 7.62 -3.45 -14.41
N TRP A 362 6.67 -4.27 -14.91
CA TRP A 362 5.35 -4.41 -14.29
C TRP A 362 5.42 -4.89 -12.83
N ARG A 363 6.35 -5.79 -12.50
CA ARG A 363 6.56 -6.27 -11.13
C ARG A 363 7.06 -5.18 -10.18
N ARG A 364 7.74 -4.16 -10.69
CA ARG A 364 8.32 -3.06 -9.91
C ARG A 364 7.49 -1.77 -9.98
N PHE A 365 6.63 -1.66 -10.98
CA PHE A 365 5.84 -0.47 -11.24
C PHE A 365 4.86 -0.18 -10.09
N SER A 366 4.82 1.07 -9.67
CA SER A 366 3.85 1.61 -8.74
C SER A 366 3.45 3.00 -9.23
N GLY A 367 2.15 3.21 -9.44
CA GLY A 367 1.60 4.44 -9.99
C GLY A 367 0.36 4.17 -10.82
N TRP A 368 -0.03 5.15 -11.63
CA TRP A 368 -1.15 5.08 -12.57
C TRP A 368 -0.64 4.84 -13.99
N CYS A 369 -1.26 3.91 -14.71
CA CYS A 369 -0.97 3.65 -16.11
C CYS A 369 -2.25 3.35 -16.88
N GLY A 370 -2.21 3.47 -18.21
CA GLY A 370 -3.26 2.96 -19.09
C GLY A 370 -3.05 1.48 -19.45
N HIS A 371 -4.11 0.81 -19.89
CA HIS A 371 -4.08 -0.56 -20.42
C HIS A 371 -3.01 -0.76 -21.52
N GLN A 372 -2.78 0.27 -22.34
CA GLN A 372 -1.72 0.29 -23.35
C GLN A 372 -0.29 0.03 -22.83
N HIS A 373 -0.05 0.19 -21.53
CA HIS A 373 1.25 -0.07 -20.90
C HIS A 373 1.36 -1.46 -20.27
N VAL A 374 0.26 -2.18 -20.08
CA VAL A 374 0.23 -3.48 -19.38
C VAL A 374 0.91 -4.56 -20.24
N PRO A 375 1.83 -5.39 -19.70
CA PRO A 375 2.52 -6.42 -20.47
C PRO A 375 1.55 -7.43 -21.09
N GLY A 376 1.89 -7.97 -22.26
CA GLY A 376 1.13 -9.06 -22.90
C GLY A 376 -0.21 -8.66 -23.53
N GLU A 377 -0.72 -7.46 -23.25
CA GLU A 377 -1.96 -6.94 -23.84
C GLU A 377 -1.71 -6.36 -25.25
N THR A 378 -2.78 -6.21 -26.05
CA THR A 378 -2.69 -5.57 -27.39
C THR A 378 -3.55 -4.32 -27.51
N HIS A 379 -4.32 -4.00 -26.49
CA HIS A 379 -5.20 -2.83 -26.49
C HIS A 379 -4.40 -1.53 -26.29
N TRP A 380 -5.01 -0.43 -26.74
CA TRP A 380 -4.42 0.92 -26.73
C TRP A 380 -5.21 1.90 -25.83
N ASP A 381 -6.28 1.43 -25.18
CA ASP A 381 -7.03 2.22 -24.20
C ASP A 381 -6.13 2.63 -23.02
N PRO A 382 -6.40 3.79 -22.39
CA PRO A 382 -7.48 4.73 -22.64
C PRO A 382 -7.13 5.78 -23.73
N GLY A 383 -6.23 5.45 -24.66
CA GLY A 383 -5.73 6.38 -25.65
C GLY A 383 -4.81 7.45 -25.07
N ALA A 384 -4.65 8.57 -25.78
CA ALA A 384 -3.84 9.70 -25.34
C ALA A 384 -4.58 10.57 -24.31
N LEU A 385 -5.03 9.94 -23.21
CA LEU A 385 -5.60 10.62 -22.05
C LEU A 385 -4.55 11.55 -21.45
N ASP A 386 -4.95 12.79 -21.15
CA ASP A 386 -4.11 13.76 -20.44
C ASP A 386 -3.93 13.35 -18.97
N ILE A 387 -3.01 12.41 -18.75
CA ILE A 387 -2.75 11.82 -17.44
C ILE A 387 -2.17 12.85 -16.46
N ASP A 388 -1.41 13.84 -16.94
CA ASP A 388 -0.83 14.86 -16.09
C ASP A 388 -1.93 15.74 -15.50
N THR A 389 -2.90 16.17 -16.32
CA THR A 389 -4.09 16.86 -15.82
C THR A 389 -4.91 15.97 -14.89
N VAL A 390 -5.11 14.69 -15.21
CA VAL A 390 -5.87 13.78 -14.33
C VAL A 390 -5.16 13.59 -12.99
N LEU A 391 -3.83 13.50 -12.97
CA LEU A 391 -3.06 13.30 -11.74
C LEU A 391 -2.77 14.58 -10.96
N GLY A 392 -3.12 15.77 -11.49
CA GLY A 392 -3.26 17.02 -10.75
C GLY A 392 -1.97 17.55 -10.15
#